data_AF-A0A2M8DC31-F1
#
_entry.id   AF-A0A2M8DC31-F1
#
_cell.length_a   1.000
_cell.length_b   1.000
_cell.length_c   1.000
_cell.angle_alpha   90.00
_cell.angle_beta   90.00
_cell.angle_gamma   90.00
#
_symmetry.space_group_name_H-M   'P 1'
#
loop_
_entity.id
_entity.type
_entity.pdbx_description
1 polymer ?
#
loop_
_entity_poly.entity_id
_entity_poly.type
_entity_poly.pdbx_seq_one_letter_code
_entity_poly.pdbx_strand_id
1 'polypeptide(L)'
;MKQRIRVIITIVTAISLFFNVILPIAKNWSRFTEKFDPKLYEKKYNQSQYIIPQSKTPISDEEIYAHAGYQYINGLNPILINSDHPPLGKYMIGLFTIITGNQRTIALFIGLSTLISVYLLTLFLTNSIILTILSILFLSLDTMFIDQIIYSPMLDSIQVLFLILFFFTFLIWMKKQKIQYLIISGIIFGFLSSVKMYFPALIALGVSSLYLLLKNKNIYKTLFASLCIITIGFIIYLLSYSVFFIKGGTFISFLKSQKWIFLYWSQNAARSASSFGAIFPFILFNCWKIWWGDFGYIKYQNWSIFWPLFFISGILSMLAPFLIKKSKIEKQKLFQSPIIYLSLWILFCLSYLAFVPISPRYLMLIFYPLYIIITLAIKFIFPKYV
;
A
#
# COMPACT_ATOMS: atom_id res chain seq x y z
N MET A 1 -11.75 -29.99 -19.46
CA MET A 1 -12.37 -28.69 -19.12
C MET A 1 -11.42 -27.73 -18.40
N LYS A 2 -10.79 -28.12 -17.27
CA LYS A 2 -9.87 -27.24 -16.49
C LYS A 2 -8.72 -26.61 -17.30
N GLN A 3 -8.08 -27.39 -18.18
CA GLN A 3 -6.98 -26.88 -19.01
C GLN A 3 -7.43 -25.79 -20.00
N ARG A 4 -8.61 -25.95 -20.63
CA ARG A 4 -9.18 -24.94 -21.54
C ARG A 4 -9.49 -23.64 -20.78
N ILE A 5 -10.14 -23.73 -19.61
CA ILE A 5 -10.42 -22.56 -18.75
C ILE A 5 -9.11 -21.85 -18.35
N ARG A 6 -8.08 -22.62 -17.95
CA ARG A 6 -6.77 -22.05 -17.61
C ARG A 6 -6.16 -21.29 -18.77
N VAL A 7 -6.17 -21.87 -19.98
CA VAL A 7 -5.62 -21.23 -21.18
C VAL A 7 -6.38 -19.94 -21.49
N ILE A 8 -7.72 -19.97 -21.46
CA ILE A 8 -8.55 -18.78 -21.70
C ILE A 8 -8.23 -17.66 -20.71
N ILE A 9 -8.23 -17.96 -19.39
CA ILE A 9 -7.93 -16.96 -18.36
C ILE A 9 -6.51 -16.42 -18.53
N THR A 10 -5.53 -17.27 -18.87
CA THR A 10 -4.15 -16.84 -19.12
C THR A 10 -4.06 -15.88 -20.30
N ILE A 11 -4.75 -16.18 -21.41
CA ILE A 11 -4.79 -15.32 -22.60
C ILE A 11 -5.47 -13.99 -22.27
N VAL A 12 -6.62 -14.02 -21.60
CA VAL A 12 -7.34 -12.80 -21.19
C VAL A 12 -6.48 -11.93 -20.27
N THR A 13 -5.77 -12.52 -19.31
CA THR A 13 -4.85 -11.77 -18.44
C THR A 13 -3.66 -11.23 -19.20
N ALA A 14 -3.07 -11.98 -20.13
CA ALA A 14 -1.97 -11.49 -20.95
C ALA A 14 -2.41 -10.29 -21.81
N ILE A 15 -3.60 -10.36 -22.42
CA ILE A 15 -4.21 -9.27 -23.18
C ILE A 15 -4.47 -8.06 -22.26
N SER A 16 -5.07 -8.26 -21.08
CA SER A 16 -5.33 -7.17 -20.15
C SER A 16 -4.04 -6.51 -19.65
N LEU A 17 -3.00 -7.29 -19.31
CA LEU A 17 -1.70 -6.75 -18.94
C LEU A 17 -1.08 -5.95 -20.08
N PHE A 18 -1.18 -6.44 -21.31
CA PHE A 18 -0.68 -5.72 -22.48
C PHE A 18 -1.40 -4.37 -22.66
N PHE A 19 -2.73 -4.36 -22.69
CA PHE A 19 -3.49 -3.14 -22.96
C PHE A 19 -3.56 -2.15 -21.80
N ASN A 20 -3.62 -2.65 -20.56
CA ASN A 20 -3.79 -1.79 -19.38
C ASN A 20 -2.48 -1.43 -18.70
N VAL A 21 -1.43 -2.27 -18.79
CA VAL A 21 -0.15 -2.00 -18.11
C VAL A 21 0.94 -1.63 -19.11
N ILE A 22 1.25 -2.53 -20.04
CA ILE A 22 2.41 -2.37 -20.92
C ILE A 22 2.20 -1.19 -21.89
N LEU A 23 1.03 -1.12 -22.54
CA LEU A 23 0.74 -0.09 -23.53
C LEU A 23 0.71 1.33 -22.91
N PRO A 24 0.09 1.59 -21.75
CA PRO A 24 0.15 2.91 -21.11
C PRO A 24 1.56 3.30 -20.66
N ILE A 25 2.37 2.36 -20.17
CA ILE A 25 3.79 2.60 -19.86
C ILE A 25 4.55 2.99 -21.14
N ALA A 26 4.37 2.23 -22.23
CA ALA A 26 5.03 2.51 -23.50
C ALA A 26 4.62 3.88 -24.09
N LYS A 27 3.34 4.25 -24.01
CA LYS A 27 2.84 5.57 -24.44
C LYS A 27 3.42 6.72 -23.61
N ASN A 28 3.81 6.46 -22.36
CA ASN A 28 4.40 7.43 -21.45
C ASN A 28 5.91 7.23 -21.27
N TRP A 29 6.58 6.51 -22.18
CA TRP A 29 7.99 6.14 -22.03
C TRP A 29 8.91 7.35 -21.83
N SER A 30 8.59 8.49 -22.46
CA SER A 30 9.34 9.74 -22.31
C SER A 30 9.52 10.18 -20.84
N ARG A 31 8.51 9.91 -19.98
CA ARG A 31 8.56 10.23 -18.55
C ARG A 31 9.57 9.41 -17.77
N PHE A 32 9.89 8.20 -18.23
CA PHE A 32 10.86 7.30 -17.61
C PHE A 32 12.28 7.51 -18.15
N THR A 33 12.42 8.28 -19.23
CA THR A 33 13.71 8.67 -19.81
C THR A 33 14.11 10.12 -19.54
N GLU A 34 13.19 10.93 -19.02
CA GLU A 34 13.46 12.33 -18.64
C GLU A 34 14.55 12.38 -17.57
N LYS A 35 15.60 13.17 -17.80
CA LYS A 35 16.69 13.29 -16.83
C LYS A 35 16.24 14.13 -15.64
N PHE A 36 16.51 13.64 -14.43
CA PHE A 36 16.32 14.42 -13.22
C PHE A 36 17.28 15.61 -13.21
N ASP A 37 16.76 16.82 -13.02
CA ASP A 37 17.54 18.06 -12.86
C ASP A 37 17.46 18.57 -11.41
N PRO A 38 18.47 18.27 -10.57
CA PRO A 38 18.46 18.67 -9.17
C PRO A 38 18.23 20.17 -8.94
N LYS A 39 18.78 21.03 -9.82
CA LYS A 39 18.70 22.49 -9.69
C LYS A 39 17.29 23.00 -10.00
N LEU A 40 16.63 22.41 -11.00
CA LEU A 40 15.25 22.72 -11.32
C LEU A 40 14.32 22.38 -10.14
N TYR A 41 14.46 21.18 -9.57
CA TYR A 41 13.63 20.74 -8.45
C TYR A 41 13.90 21.54 -7.18
N GLU A 42 15.15 21.92 -6.91
CA GLU A 42 15.51 22.83 -5.83
C GLU A 42 14.87 24.22 -6.01
N LYS A 43 14.93 24.78 -7.22
CA LYS A 43 14.27 26.05 -7.54
C LYS A 43 12.76 25.96 -7.30
N LYS A 44 12.11 24.89 -7.78
CA LYS A 44 10.68 24.64 -7.55
C LYS A 44 10.36 24.57 -6.05
N TYR A 45 11.17 23.85 -5.27
CA TYR A 45 11.00 23.75 -3.81
C TYR A 45 11.12 25.11 -3.11
N ASN A 46 12.16 25.87 -3.42
CA ASN A 46 12.41 27.20 -2.83
C ASN A 46 11.32 28.22 -3.18
N GLN A 47 10.62 28.01 -4.29
CA GLN A 47 9.49 28.83 -4.72
C GLN A 47 8.13 28.27 -4.26
N SER A 48 8.07 27.13 -3.57
CA SER A 48 6.83 26.41 -3.27
C SER A 48 6.15 26.85 -1.97
N GLN A 49 4.97 26.29 -1.71
CA GLN A 49 4.19 26.45 -0.48
C GLN A 49 4.92 26.01 0.79
N TYR A 50 6.03 25.26 0.69
CA TYR A 50 6.82 24.82 1.83
C TYR A 50 7.82 25.88 2.32
N ILE A 51 8.18 26.85 1.48
CA ILE A 51 9.11 27.94 1.81
C ILE A 51 8.40 29.30 1.80
N ILE A 52 7.53 29.53 0.81
CA ILE A 52 6.78 30.78 0.65
C ILE A 52 5.30 30.48 0.96
N PRO A 53 4.75 31.03 2.06
CA PRO A 53 3.32 30.93 2.35
C PRO A 53 2.48 31.43 1.17
N GLN A 54 1.44 30.68 0.77
CA GLN A 54 0.55 31.01 -0.34
C GLN A 54 1.25 31.20 -1.71
N SER A 55 2.33 30.46 -1.95
CA SER A 55 3.02 30.49 -3.23
C SER A 55 2.07 30.28 -4.44
N LYS A 56 2.30 31.06 -5.50
CA LYS A 56 1.63 30.91 -6.81
C LYS A 56 2.20 29.75 -7.64
N THR A 57 3.31 29.16 -7.21
CA THR A 57 3.99 28.05 -7.88
C THR A 57 4.03 26.85 -6.94
N PRO A 58 2.89 26.18 -6.71
CA PRO A 58 2.85 25.02 -5.84
C PRO A 58 3.69 23.89 -6.41
N ILE A 59 4.38 23.16 -5.54
CA ILE A 59 5.09 21.93 -5.89
C ILE A 59 4.19 20.73 -5.60
N SER A 60 4.14 19.77 -6.53
CA SER A 60 3.37 18.54 -6.34
C SER A 60 4.06 17.56 -5.39
N ASP A 61 3.29 16.63 -4.81
CA ASP A 61 3.81 15.53 -3.97
C ASP A 61 4.94 14.75 -4.68
N GLU A 62 4.79 14.51 -5.99
CA GLU A 62 5.77 13.78 -6.80
C GLU A 62 7.13 14.49 -6.80
N GLU A 63 7.09 15.80 -7.07
CA GLU A 63 8.28 16.62 -7.23
C GLU A 63 8.97 16.87 -5.89
N ILE A 64 8.21 17.08 -4.81
CA ILE A 64 8.79 17.26 -3.48
C ILE A 64 9.43 15.97 -2.97
N TYR A 65 8.82 14.80 -3.20
CA TYR A 65 9.42 13.53 -2.79
C TYR A 65 10.67 13.21 -3.61
N ALA A 66 10.68 13.52 -4.90
CA ALA A 66 11.89 13.38 -5.74
C ALA A 66 13.02 14.29 -5.27
N HIS A 67 12.71 15.57 -5.01
CA HIS A 67 13.68 16.54 -4.49
C HIS A 67 14.23 16.13 -3.13
N ALA A 68 13.36 15.85 -2.15
CA ALA A 68 13.74 15.44 -0.81
C ALA A 68 14.54 14.13 -0.84
N GLY A 69 14.08 13.14 -1.61
CA GLY A 69 14.77 11.86 -1.78
C GLY A 69 16.18 12.01 -2.30
N TYR A 70 16.37 12.83 -3.36
CA TYR A 70 17.69 13.14 -3.90
C TYR A 70 18.60 13.83 -2.86
N GLN A 71 18.07 14.78 -2.09
CA GLN A 71 18.85 15.44 -1.04
C GLN A 71 19.23 14.49 0.10
N TYR A 72 18.30 13.62 0.52
CA TYR A 72 18.52 12.67 1.61
C TYR A 72 19.64 11.68 1.30
N ILE A 73 19.64 11.11 0.09
CA ILE A 73 20.67 10.14 -0.33
C ILE A 73 22.04 10.81 -0.49
N ASN A 74 22.08 12.12 -0.77
CA ASN A 74 23.29 12.95 -0.73
C ASN A 74 23.68 13.41 0.69
N GLY A 75 23.06 12.83 1.72
CA GLY A 75 23.42 13.03 3.12
C GLY A 75 22.69 14.16 3.81
N LEU A 76 21.68 14.81 3.21
CA LEU A 76 20.86 15.78 3.93
C LEU A 76 20.13 15.10 5.11
N ASN A 77 20.04 15.81 6.23
CA ASN A 77 19.30 15.31 7.38
C ASN A 77 17.79 15.23 7.05
N PRO A 78 17.14 14.06 7.17
CA PRO A 78 15.76 13.84 6.72
C PRO A 78 14.70 14.63 7.50
N ILE A 79 15.06 15.32 8.59
CA ILE A 79 14.10 16.16 9.32
C ILE A 79 14.01 17.59 8.75
N LEU A 80 14.90 17.99 7.83
CA LEU A 80 15.05 19.38 7.38
C LEU A 80 14.17 19.76 6.18
N ILE A 81 13.89 18.82 5.27
CA ILE A 81 13.06 19.08 4.08
C ILE A 81 11.94 18.05 4.07
N ASN A 82 10.69 18.50 3.89
CA ASN A 82 9.53 17.60 3.80
C ASN A 82 9.54 16.49 4.88
N SER A 83 9.67 16.86 6.14
CA SER A 83 9.74 15.91 7.26
C SER A 83 8.38 15.40 7.74
N ASP A 84 7.32 15.65 6.96
CA ASP A 84 5.92 15.28 7.22
C ASP A 84 5.65 13.77 7.16
N HIS A 85 6.60 13.00 6.65
CA HIS A 85 6.56 11.55 6.55
C HIS A 85 7.93 10.95 6.88
N PRO A 86 7.93 9.70 7.39
CA PRO A 86 9.16 8.96 7.61
C PRO A 86 10.00 8.79 6.31
N PRO A 87 11.32 8.63 6.41
CA PRO A 87 12.21 8.95 5.29
C PRO A 87 12.48 7.80 4.32
N LEU A 88 12.19 6.54 4.67
CA LEU A 88 12.61 5.38 3.87
C LEU A 88 12.10 5.45 2.43
N GLY A 89 10.83 5.82 2.22
CA GLY A 89 10.26 5.93 0.88
C GLY A 89 11.00 6.97 0.03
N LYS A 90 11.38 8.11 0.63
CA LYS A 90 12.17 9.17 -0.03
C LYS A 90 13.59 8.71 -0.31
N TYR A 91 14.23 7.99 0.61
CA TYR A 91 15.54 7.37 0.35
C TYR A 91 15.50 6.41 -0.84
N MET A 92 14.46 5.57 -0.94
CA MET A 92 14.30 4.67 -2.08
C MET A 92 14.15 5.45 -3.39
N ILE A 93 13.31 6.49 -3.39
CA ILE A 93 13.14 7.38 -4.56
C ILE A 93 14.49 7.98 -4.96
N GLY A 94 15.21 8.60 -4.02
CA GLY A 94 16.53 9.21 -4.26
C GLY A 94 17.57 8.22 -4.78
N LEU A 95 17.62 7.01 -4.21
CA LEU A 95 18.53 5.96 -4.65
C LEU A 95 18.27 5.57 -6.11
N PHE A 96 17.01 5.34 -6.48
CA PHE A 96 16.65 5.06 -7.87
C PHE A 96 16.96 6.23 -8.79
N THR A 97 16.70 7.48 -8.35
CA THR A 97 17.07 8.69 -9.10
C THR A 97 18.56 8.74 -9.42
N ILE A 98 19.43 8.41 -8.45
CA ILE A 98 20.89 8.38 -8.67
C ILE A 98 21.28 7.26 -9.64
N ILE A 99 20.74 6.06 -9.45
CA ILE A 99 21.14 4.88 -10.24
C ILE A 99 20.71 5.02 -11.71
N THR A 100 19.50 5.50 -11.96
CA THR A 100 18.91 5.54 -13.31
C THR A 100 18.95 6.91 -13.96
N GLY A 101 19.23 7.96 -13.20
CA GLY A 101 19.11 9.36 -13.64
C GLY A 101 17.66 9.85 -13.77
N ASN A 102 16.66 9.07 -13.33
CA ASN A 102 15.23 9.42 -13.43
C ASN A 102 14.45 8.98 -12.18
N GLN A 103 13.78 9.94 -11.56
CA GLN A 103 13.01 9.80 -10.32
C GLN A 103 11.77 8.90 -10.43
N ARG A 104 11.23 8.69 -11.64
CA ARG A 104 10.00 7.91 -11.88
C ARG A 104 10.28 6.42 -12.07
N THR A 105 11.51 6.04 -12.37
CA THR A 105 11.89 4.63 -12.60
C THR A 105 11.59 3.71 -11.41
N ILE A 106 11.63 4.22 -10.18
CA ILE A 106 11.19 3.47 -8.99
C ILE A 106 9.75 2.98 -9.11
N ALA A 107 8.86 3.74 -9.76
CA ALA A 107 7.46 3.37 -9.90
C ALA A 107 7.29 2.08 -10.73
N LEU A 108 8.12 1.88 -11.76
CA LEU A 108 8.14 0.65 -12.55
C LEU A 108 8.56 -0.55 -11.69
N PHE A 109 9.62 -0.37 -10.89
CA PHE A 109 10.11 -1.40 -9.98
C PHE A 109 9.07 -1.76 -8.92
N ILE A 110 8.44 -0.76 -8.30
CA ILE A 110 7.40 -0.95 -7.27
C ILE A 110 6.14 -1.58 -7.87
N GLY A 111 5.71 -1.15 -9.05
CA GLY A 111 4.57 -1.73 -9.77
C GLY A 111 4.79 -3.21 -10.09
N LEU A 112 5.96 -3.56 -10.66
CA LEU A 112 6.32 -4.94 -10.94
C LEU A 112 6.44 -5.78 -9.67
N SER A 113 7.11 -5.25 -8.64
CA SER A 113 7.25 -5.93 -7.34
C SER A 113 5.90 -6.17 -6.67
N THR A 114 4.94 -5.25 -6.84
CA THR A 114 3.58 -5.39 -6.32
C THR A 114 2.84 -6.51 -7.05
N LEU A 115 2.91 -6.57 -8.38
CA LEU A 115 2.34 -7.68 -9.18
C LEU A 115 2.90 -9.03 -8.72
N ILE A 116 4.23 -9.13 -8.58
CA ILE A 116 4.90 -10.35 -8.11
C ILE A 116 4.44 -10.70 -6.69
N SER A 117 4.33 -9.71 -5.79
CA SER A 117 3.93 -9.94 -4.40
C SER A 117 2.48 -10.42 -4.29
N VAL A 118 1.56 -9.83 -5.07
CA VAL A 118 0.16 -10.29 -5.16
C VAL A 118 0.11 -11.70 -5.75
N TYR A 119 0.87 -11.98 -6.82
CA TYR A 119 0.97 -13.32 -7.41
C TYR A 119 1.43 -14.35 -6.36
N LEU A 120 2.55 -14.09 -5.67
CA LEU A 120 3.10 -15.01 -4.68
C LEU A 120 2.16 -15.22 -3.49
N LEU A 121 1.53 -14.15 -3.00
CA LEU A 121 0.56 -14.23 -1.91
C LEU A 121 -0.68 -15.03 -2.32
N THR A 122 -1.30 -14.72 -3.47
CA THR A 122 -2.47 -15.48 -3.95
C THR A 122 -2.11 -16.93 -4.23
N LEU A 123 -0.94 -17.22 -4.82
CA LEU A 123 -0.49 -18.59 -5.06
C LEU A 123 -0.26 -19.35 -3.75
N PHE A 124 0.37 -18.74 -2.76
CA PHE A 124 0.58 -19.35 -1.45
C PHE A 124 -0.72 -19.66 -0.72
N LEU A 125 -1.71 -18.76 -0.82
CA LEU A 125 -3.00 -18.92 -0.17
C LEU A 125 -3.90 -19.89 -0.92
N THR A 126 -3.89 -19.89 -2.25
CA THR A 126 -4.80 -20.69 -3.08
C THR A 126 -4.19 -21.96 -3.65
N ASN A 127 -2.87 -22.13 -3.71
CA ASN A 127 -2.18 -23.18 -4.47
C ASN A 127 -2.76 -23.37 -5.90
N SER A 128 -3.36 -22.34 -6.51
CA SER A 128 -4.02 -22.43 -7.81
C SER A 128 -3.50 -21.33 -8.72
N ILE A 129 -2.86 -21.73 -9.81
CA ILE A 129 -2.33 -20.81 -10.82
C ILE A 129 -3.48 -20.01 -11.46
N ILE A 130 -4.65 -20.63 -11.68
CA ILE A 130 -5.80 -19.96 -12.29
C ILE A 130 -6.25 -18.77 -11.44
N LEU A 131 -6.44 -18.99 -10.13
CA LEU A 131 -6.85 -17.91 -9.23
C LEU A 131 -5.77 -16.86 -9.04
N THR A 132 -4.51 -17.26 -9.12
CA THR A 132 -3.39 -16.33 -9.06
C THR A 132 -3.36 -15.43 -10.30
N ILE A 133 -3.57 -15.99 -11.49
CA ILE A 133 -3.69 -15.21 -12.73
C ILE A 133 -4.92 -14.29 -12.68
N LEU A 134 -5.99 -14.72 -12.00
CA LEU A 134 -7.20 -13.92 -11.81
C LEU A 134 -6.99 -12.72 -10.88
N SER A 135 -6.22 -12.85 -9.78
CA SER A 135 -5.90 -11.68 -8.94
C SER A 135 -5.03 -10.67 -9.67
N ILE A 136 -4.13 -11.13 -10.54
CA ILE A 136 -3.32 -10.27 -11.41
C ILE A 136 -4.18 -9.59 -12.47
N LEU A 137 -5.17 -10.27 -13.04
CA LEU A 137 -6.15 -9.66 -13.93
C LEU A 137 -6.94 -8.54 -13.25
N PHE A 138 -7.39 -8.75 -12.00
CA PHE A 138 -8.12 -7.72 -11.27
C PHE A 138 -7.25 -6.50 -10.99
N LEU A 139 -5.98 -6.71 -10.60
CA LEU A 139 -5.04 -5.63 -10.40
C LEU A 139 -4.71 -4.87 -11.70
N SER A 140 -4.61 -5.57 -12.83
CA SER A 140 -4.38 -4.92 -14.14
C SER A 140 -5.60 -4.16 -14.68
N LEU A 141 -6.79 -4.40 -14.14
CA LEU A 141 -7.99 -3.62 -14.45
C LEU A 141 -8.16 -2.40 -13.54
N ASP A 142 -7.35 -2.30 -12.48
CA ASP A 142 -7.33 -1.14 -11.59
C ASP A 142 -6.61 0.04 -12.24
N THR A 143 -7.37 1.09 -12.54
CA THR A 143 -6.83 2.34 -13.08
C THR A 143 -5.85 3.02 -12.13
N MET A 144 -6.02 2.85 -10.80
CA MET A 144 -5.11 3.43 -9.80
C MET A 144 -3.72 2.81 -9.87
N PHE A 145 -3.64 1.51 -10.14
CA PHE A 145 -2.37 0.81 -10.26
C PHE A 145 -1.51 1.45 -11.38
N ILE A 146 -2.14 1.79 -12.51
CA ILE A 146 -1.48 2.41 -13.66
C ILE A 146 -1.14 3.87 -13.40
N ASP A 147 -2.06 4.62 -12.79
CA ASP A 147 -1.80 6.00 -12.41
C ASP A 147 -0.58 6.12 -11.48
N GLN A 148 -0.45 5.21 -10.52
CA GLN A 148 0.71 5.16 -9.65
C GLN A 148 1.98 4.71 -10.36
N ILE A 149 1.94 4.11 -11.54
CA ILE A 149 3.16 3.83 -12.32
C ILE A 149 3.55 5.06 -13.15
N ILE A 150 2.57 5.74 -13.76
CA ILE A 150 2.80 6.82 -14.73
C ILE A 150 3.09 8.19 -14.07
N TYR A 151 2.50 8.47 -12.91
CA TYR A 151 2.56 9.77 -12.21
C TYR A 151 3.29 9.72 -10.85
N SER A 152 4.03 8.65 -10.59
CA SER A 152 4.91 8.49 -9.42
C SER A 152 6.31 9.05 -9.70
N PRO A 153 7.14 9.33 -8.68
CA PRO A 153 7.20 8.68 -7.36
C PRO A 153 6.17 9.12 -6.31
N MET A 154 5.34 8.18 -5.85
CA MET A 154 4.42 8.35 -4.71
C MET A 154 4.73 7.35 -3.59
N LEU A 155 4.71 7.82 -2.34
CA LEU A 155 4.95 6.99 -1.15
C LEU A 155 3.88 5.91 -0.94
N ASP A 156 2.65 6.15 -1.37
CA ASP A 156 1.51 5.23 -1.21
C ASP A 156 1.77 3.87 -1.89
N SER A 157 2.32 3.89 -3.11
CA SER A 157 2.62 2.67 -3.87
C SER A 157 3.68 1.80 -3.16
N ILE A 158 4.71 2.44 -2.62
CA ILE A 158 5.77 1.79 -1.84
C ILE A 158 5.19 1.22 -0.53
N GLN A 159 4.32 1.98 0.14
CA GLN A 159 3.68 1.53 1.38
C GLN A 159 2.81 0.29 1.15
N VAL A 160 2.03 0.28 0.07
CA VAL A 160 1.18 -0.86 -0.30
C VAL A 160 2.01 -2.09 -0.66
N LEU A 161 3.15 -1.95 -1.35
CA LEU A 161 4.07 -3.07 -1.59
C LEU A 161 4.49 -3.73 -0.27
N PHE A 162 4.99 -2.95 0.68
CA PHE A 162 5.41 -3.49 1.98
C PHE A 162 4.25 -4.05 2.81
N LEU A 163 3.03 -3.52 2.64
CA LEU A 163 1.84 -4.09 3.26
C LEU A 163 1.53 -5.50 2.73
N ILE A 164 1.54 -5.69 1.41
CA ILE A 164 1.29 -7.00 0.80
C ILE A 164 2.39 -8.00 1.16
N LEU A 165 3.65 -7.55 1.17
CA LEU A 165 4.78 -8.37 1.64
C LEU A 165 4.62 -8.73 3.13
N PHE A 166 4.18 -7.79 3.98
CA PHE A 166 3.92 -8.06 5.40
C PHE A 166 2.84 -9.13 5.57
N PHE A 167 1.72 -9.02 4.84
CA PHE A 167 0.68 -10.07 4.86
C PHE A 167 1.24 -11.41 4.44
N PHE A 168 2.05 -11.44 3.39
CA PHE A 168 2.65 -12.67 2.89
C PHE A 168 3.54 -13.33 3.93
N THR A 169 4.52 -12.61 4.49
CA THR A 169 5.46 -13.20 5.45
C THR A 169 4.80 -13.53 6.79
N PHE A 170 3.83 -12.72 7.23
CA PHE A 170 3.05 -12.99 8.44
C PHE A 170 2.22 -14.27 8.29
N LEU A 171 1.55 -14.46 7.14
CA LEU A 171 0.77 -15.66 6.88
C LEU A 171 1.65 -16.90 6.67
N ILE A 172 2.86 -16.75 6.11
CA ILE A 172 3.86 -17.83 6.09
C ILE A 172 4.26 -18.22 7.51
N TRP A 173 4.60 -17.25 8.36
CA TRP A 173 4.91 -17.50 9.76
C TRP A 173 3.75 -18.22 10.46
N MET A 174 2.51 -17.79 10.22
CA MET A 174 1.33 -18.44 10.78
C MET A 174 1.18 -19.91 10.37
N LYS A 175 1.58 -20.25 9.13
CA LYS A 175 1.52 -21.62 8.62
C LYS A 175 2.71 -22.48 9.10
N LYS A 176 3.91 -21.90 9.17
CA LYS A 176 5.16 -22.64 9.43
C LYS A 176 5.64 -22.58 10.87
N GLN A 177 5.20 -21.59 11.64
CA GLN A 177 5.56 -21.32 13.03
C GLN A 177 7.08 -21.21 13.28
N LYS A 178 7.88 -20.88 12.26
CA LYS A 178 9.34 -20.67 12.37
C LYS A 178 9.66 -19.21 12.67
N ILE A 179 10.50 -18.96 13.69
CA ILE A 179 10.86 -17.60 14.14
C ILE A 179 11.45 -16.73 13.03
N GLN A 180 12.19 -17.32 12.07
CA GLN A 180 12.78 -16.60 10.93
C GLN A 180 11.72 -15.81 10.14
N TYR A 181 10.53 -16.38 9.91
CA TYR A 181 9.46 -15.68 9.19
C TYR A 181 8.81 -14.57 10.03
N LEU A 182 8.82 -14.70 11.36
CA LEU A 182 8.37 -13.63 12.25
C LEU A 182 9.36 -12.46 12.22
N ILE A 183 10.65 -12.75 12.24
CA ILE A 183 11.72 -11.75 12.11
C ILE A 183 11.61 -11.01 10.78
N ILE A 184 11.48 -11.75 9.66
CA ILE A 184 11.28 -11.15 8.34
C ILE A 184 10.00 -10.29 8.32
N SER A 185 8.91 -10.73 8.95
CA SER A 185 7.69 -9.94 9.06
C SER A 185 7.91 -8.66 9.86
N GLY A 186 8.71 -8.71 10.94
CA GLY A 186 9.13 -7.52 11.70
C GLY A 186 9.97 -6.56 10.87
N ILE A 187 10.87 -7.05 10.04
CA ILE A 187 11.68 -6.22 9.13
C ILE A 187 10.79 -5.50 8.12
N ILE A 188 9.90 -6.25 7.44
CA ILE A 188 8.98 -5.68 6.45
C ILE A 188 7.99 -4.72 7.12
N PHE A 189 7.55 -5.01 8.34
CA PHE A 189 6.74 -4.11 9.14
C PHE A 189 7.47 -2.78 9.43
N GLY A 190 8.77 -2.85 9.73
CA GLY A 190 9.62 -1.68 9.86
C GLY A 190 9.73 -0.87 8.57
N PHE A 191 9.86 -1.54 7.41
CA PHE A 191 9.80 -0.84 6.12
C PHE A 191 8.44 -0.17 5.89
N LEU A 192 7.34 -0.89 6.15
CA LEU A 192 5.98 -0.36 6.04
C LEU A 192 5.76 0.90 6.89
N SER A 193 6.26 0.90 8.14
CA SER A 193 6.13 2.05 9.04
C SER A 193 7.05 3.22 8.67
N SER A 194 8.15 2.95 7.96
CA SER A 194 9.16 3.96 7.59
C SER A 194 8.91 4.67 6.26
N VAL A 195 7.86 4.33 5.52
CA VAL A 195 7.59 4.91 4.19
C VAL A 195 6.66 6.11 4.22
N LYS A 196 5.57 6.01 4.97
CA LYS A 196 4.53 7.05 5.09
C LYS A 196 3.99 7.01 6.52
N MET A 197 3.04 7.88 6.85
CA MET A 197 2.31 7.90 8.12
C MET A 197 2.12 6.50 8.71
N TYR A 198 2.40 6.37 9.99
CA TYR A 198 2.42 5.08 10.69
C TYR A 198 1.04 4.44 10.86
N PHE A 199 -0.06 5.11 10.50
CA PHE A 199 -1.43 4.59 10.68
C PHE A 199 -1.68 3.23 9.99
N PRO A 200 -1.39 3.02 8.68
CA PRO A 200 -1.52 1.70 8.06
C PRO A 200 -0.68 0.62 8.74
N ALA A 201 0.51 0.96 9.24
CA ALA A 201 1.33 0.02 10.01
C ALA A 201 0.66 -0.34 11.35
N LEU A 202 0.16 0.64 12.11
CA LEU A 202 -0.58 0.39 13.36
C LEU A 202 -1.83 -0.48 13.13
N ILE A 203 -2.57 -0.22 12.05
CA ILE A 203 -3.71 -1.06 11.66
C ILE A 203 -3.23 -2.48 11.33
N ALA A 204 -2.13 -2.64 10.59
CA ALA A 204 -1.62 -3.95 10.20
C ALA A 204 -1.20 -4.79 11.42
N LEU A 205 -0.52 -4.15 12.38
CA LEU A 205 -0.14 -4.76 13.65
C LEU A 205 -1.37 -5.10 14.51
N GLY A 206 -2.32 -4.18 14.63
CA GLY A 206 -3.55 -4.37 15.39
C GLY A 206 -4.39 -5.52 14.85
N VAL A 207 -4.62 -5.54 13.53
CA VAL A 207 -5.33 -6.61 12.82
C VAL A 207 -4.63 -7.95 12.98
N SER A 208 -3.29 -7.98 12.85
CA SER A 208 -2.51 -9.21 13.04
C SER A 208 -2.58 -9.73 14.47
N SER A 209 -2.52 -8.84 15.45
CA SER A 209 -2.66 -9.19 16.87
C SER A 209 -4.06 -9.69 17.21
N LEU A 210 -5.10 -8.97 16.76
CA LEU A 210 -6.50 -9.37 16.95
C LEU A 210 -6.76 -10.72 16.30
N TYR A 211 -6.28 -10.93 15.08
CA TYR A 211 -6.42 -12.19 14.37
C TYR A 211 -5.73 -13.37 15.10
N LEU A 212 -4.52 -13.15 15.63
CA LEU A 212 -3.82 -14.16 16.45
C LEU A 212 -4.62 -14.53 17.70
N LEU A 213 -5.18 -13.54 18.37
CA LEU A 213 -5.99 -13.74 19.56
C LEU A 213 -7.25 -14.55 19.22
N LEU A 214 -7.95 -14.20 18.14
CA LEU A 214 -9.14 -14.92 17.68
C LEU A 214 -8.82 -16.37 17.29
N LYS A 215 -7.66 -16.62 16.67
CA LYS A 215 -7.30 -17.96 16.17
C LYS A 215 -6.74 -18.88 17.25
N ASN A 216 -5.82 -18.39 18.06
CA ASN A 216 -5.09 -19.24 19.02
C ASN A 216 -5.67 -19.18 20.44
N LYS A 217 -6.45 -18.13 20.78
CA LYS A 217 -6.92 -17.82 22.13
C LYS A 217 -5.82 -17.71 23.21
N ASN A 218 -4.55 -17.74 22.81
CA ASN A 218 -3.40 -17.64 23.70
C ASN A 218 -2.84 -16.22 23.64
N ILE A 219 -3.08 -15.47 24.72
CA ILE A 219 -2.65 -14.07 24.83
C ILE A 219 -1.12 -13.95 24.85
N TYR A 220 -0.40 -14.84 25.53
CA TYR A 220 1.06 -14.81 25.61
C TYR A 220 1.73 -14.99 24.24
N LYS A 221 1.23 -15.94 23.44
CA LYS A 221 1.73 -16.14 22.07
C LYS A 221 1.47 -14.91 21.19
N THR A 222 0.31 -14.28 21.37
CA THR A 222 -0.05 -13.05 20.66
C THR A 222 0.88 -11.90 21.06
N LEU A 223 1.06 -11.67 22.37
CA LEU A 223 1.95 -10.65 22.90
C LEU A 223 3.39 -10.87 22.45
N PHE A 224 3.91 -12.09 22.54
CA PHE A 224 5.26 -12.41 22.07
C PHE A 224 5.45 -12.08 20.59
N ALA A 225 4.50 -12.50 19.74
CA ALA A 225 4.58 -12.24 18.30
C ALA A 225 4.52 -10.74 17.98
N SER A 226 3.59 -10.02 18.59
CA SER A 226 3.43 -8.58 18.40
C SER A 226 4.65 -7.81 18.93
N LEU A 227 5.17 -8.16 20.10
CA LEU A 227 6.39 -7.56 20.65
C LEU A 227 7.59 -7.82 19.74
N CYS A 228 7.74 -9.03 19.20
CA CYS A 228 8.83 -9.33 18.26
C CYS A 228 8.74 -8.46 16.99
N ILE A 229 7.55 -8.37 16.38
CA ILE A 229 7.31 -7.53 15.20
C ILE A 229 7.58 -6.06 15.50
N ILE A 230 7.06 -5.53 16.62
CA ILE A 230 7.24 -4.13 17.01
C ILE A 230 8.71 -3.82 17.26
N THR A 231 9.42 -4.64 18.03
CA THR A 231 10.82 -4.40 18.38
C THR A 231 11.70 -4.39 17.14
N ILE A 232 11.57 -5.39 16.27
CA ILE A 232 12.35 -5.47 15.03
C ILE A 232 11.97 -4.32 14.09
N GLY A 233 10.67 -4.06 13.93
CA GLY A 233 10.19 -2.97 13.11
C GLY A 233 10.66 -1.60 13.59
N PHE A 234 10.73 -1.40 14.91
CA PHE A 234 11.24 -0.17 15.51
C PHE A 234 12.75 0.01 15.24
N ILE A 235 13.54 -1.06 15.30
CA ILE A 235 14.97 -1.02 14.93
C ILE A 235 15.12 -0.59 13.47
N ILE A 236 14.38 -1.22 12.55
CA ILE A 236 14.39 -0.83 11.13
C ILE A 236 13.92 0.61 10.93
N TYR A 237 12.91 1.05 11.68
CA TYR A 237 12.44 2.43 11.67
C TYR A 237 13.53 3.41 12.09
N LEU A 238 14.26 3.13 13.18
CA LEU A 238 15.40 3.95 13.61
C LEU A 238 16.53 3.97 12.57
N LEU A 239 16.81 2.84 11.92
CA LEU A 239 17.82 2.78 10.85
C LEU A 239 17.49 3.69 9.66
N SER A 240 16.20 3.91 9.36
CA SER A 240 15.79 4.88 8.34
C SER A 240 16.17 6.33 8.69
N TYR A 241 16.46 6.63 9.96
CA TYR A 241 16.95 7.92 10.44
C TYR A 241 18.47 7.91 10.72
N SER A 242 19.22 6.93 10.19
CA SER A 242 20.67 6.81 10.41
C SER A 242 21.44 8.12 10.11
N VAL A 243 21.14 8.80 9.01
CA VAL A 243 21.78 10.09 8.65
C VAL A 243 21.49 11.17 9.70
N PHE A 244 20.28 11.21 10.26
CA PHE A 244 19.94 12.15 11.34
C PHE A 244 20.82 11.91 12.58
N PHE A 245 21.03 10.64 12.97
CA PHE A 245 21.86 10.29 14.12
C PHE A 245 23.36 10.53 13.85
N ILE A 246 23.85 10.19 12.64
CA ILE A 246 25.24 10.45 12.22
C ILE A 246 25.56 11.94 12.28
N LYS A 247 24.60 12.81 11.94
CA LYS A 247 24.72 14.27 12.04
C LYS A 247 24.55 14.84 13.45
N GLY A 248 24.66 14.02 14.49
CA GLY A 248 24.59 14.44 15.89
C GLY A 248 23.17 14.55 16.46
N GLY A 249 22.16 14.03 15.75
CA GLY A 249 20.81 13.95 16.27
C GLY A 249 20.73 13.04 17.50
N THR A 250 20.06 13.48 18.57
CA THR A 250 19.82 12.66 19.76
C THR A 250 18.51 11.87 19.66
N PHE A 251 18.36 10.82 20.45
CA PHE A 251 17.10 10.06 20.54
C PHE A 251 15.91 10.94 20.97
N ILE A 252 16.13 11.90 21.88
CA ILE A 252 15.10 12.86 22.29
C ILE A 252 14.68 13.75 21.12
N SER A 253 15.64 14.27 20.33
CA SER A 253 15.34 15.06 19.14
C SER A 253 14.60 14.24 18.07
N PHE A 254 14.94 12.95 17.91
CA PHE A 254 14.17 12.03 17.07
C PHE A 254 12.71 11.91 17.56
N LEU A 255 12.47 11.70 18.85
CA LEU A 255 11.10 11.63 19.40
C LEU A 255 10.33 12.95 19.21
N LYS A 256 11.00 14.10 19.35
CA LYS A 256 10.41 15.42 19.03
C LYS A 256 10.00 15.50 17.57
N SER A 257 10.82 14.98 16.64
CA SER A 257 10.46 14.88 15.22
C SER A 257 9.24 13.99 15.00
N GLN A 258 9.14 12.86 15.68
CA GLN A 258 7.97 11.97 15.57
C GLN A 258 6.70 12.66 16.10
N LYS A 259 6.80 13.37 17.23
CA LYS A 259 5.71 14.20 17.76
C LYS A 259 5.30 15.28 16.76
N TRP A 260 6.27 15.92 16.10
CA TRP A 260 5.99 16.95 15.10
C TRP A 260 5.20 16.38 13.91
N ILE A 261 5.59 15.22 13.39
CA ILE A 261 4.85 14.52 12.31
C ILE A 261 3.39 14.29 12.73
N PHE A 262 3.18 13.78 13.94
CA PHE A 262 1.82 13.58 14.46
C PHE A 262 1.02 14.88 14.51
N LEU A 263 1.61 15.94 15.07
CA LEU A 263 0.96 17.24 15.20
C LEU A 263 0.63 17.84 13.84
N TYR A 264 1.58 17.79 12.90
CA TYR A 264 1.39 18.24 11.52
C TYR A 264 0.11 17.65 10.91
N TRP A 265 -0.06 16.32 10.96
CA TRP A 265 -1.24 15.67 10.37
C TRP A 265 -2.51 15.80 11.20
N SER A 266 -2.41 15.91 12.52
CA SER A 266 -3.58 16.10 13.39
C SER A 266 -4.19 17.50 13.30
N GLN A 267 -3.38 18.51 12.95
CA GLN A 267 -3.75 19.92 12.86
C GLN A 267 -3.91 20.43 11.41
N ASN A 268 -3.61 19.60 10.41
CA ASN A 268 -3.68 20.03 9.01
C ASN A 268 -5.12 20.35 8.58
N ALA A 269 -5.29 21.38 7.75
CA ALA A 269 -6.57 21.82 7.19
C ALA A 269 -7.29 20.71 6.40
N ALA A 270 -6.56 19.71 5.90
CA ALA A 270 -7.18 18.53 5.32
C ALA A 270 -8.19 17.88 6.28
N ARG A 271 -7.94 17.89 7.59
CA ARG A 271 -8.84 17.30 8.60
C ARG A 271 -10.18 18.01 8.70
N SER A 272 -10.25 19.34 8.50
CA SER A 272 -11.53 20.06 8.52
C SER A 272 -12.39 19.77 7.29
N ALA A 273 -11.78 19.27 6.21
CA ALA A 273 -12.50 18.83 5.01
C ALA A 273 -13.03 17.39 5.08
N SER A 274 -12.67 16.62 6.12
CA SER A 274 -13.11 15.23 6.21
C SER A 274 -14.64 15.17 6.37
N SER A 275 -15.27 14.35 5.55
CA SER A 275 -16.69 14.05 5.65
C SER A 275 -16.79 12.58 5.97
N PHE A 276 -17.48 12.26 7.05
CA PHE A 276 -17.70 10.88 7.44
C PHE A 276 -18.28 10.09 6.26
N GLY A 277 -17.60 9.01 5.88
CA GLY A 277 -18.06 8.12 4.82
C GLY A 277 -17.91 8.65 3.39
N ALA A 278 -17.18 9.74 3.13
CA ALA A 278 -16.93 10.25 1.76
C ALA A 278 -16.27 9.22 0.81
N ILE A 279 -15.61 8.20 1.37
CA ILE A 279 -15.07 7.08 0.61
C ILE A 279 -16.14 6.31 -0.19
N PHE A 280 -17.35 6.12 0.36
CA PHE A 280 -18.39 5.33 -0.29
C PHE A 280 -18.97 5.99 -1.55
N PRO A 281 -19.44 7.25 -1.54
CA PRO A 281 -19.91 7.90 -2.75
C PRO A 281 -18.79 8.08 -3.78
N PHE A 282 -17.54 8.19 -3.33
CA PHE A 282 -16.40 8.22 -4.23
C PHE A 282 -16.21 6.88 -4.97
N ILE A 283 -16.17 5.76 -4.24
CA ILE A 283 -16.02 4.43 -4.85
C ILE A 283 -17.24 4.08 -5.73
N LEU A 284 -18.46 4.30 -5.23
CA LEU A 284 -19.68 3.81 -5.86
C LEU A 284 -20.17 4.69 -7.01
N PHE A 285 -19.97 6.00 -6.92
CA PHE A 285 -20.61 6.97 -7.83
C PHE A 285 -19.63 7.99 -8.44
N ASN A 286 -18.33 7.84 -8.21
CA ASN A 286 -17.31 8.81 -8.65
C ASN A 286 -17.52 10.23 -8.10
N CYS A 287 -18.06 10.35 -6.88
CA CYS A 287 -18.26 11.64 -6.20
C CYS A 287 -17.11 11.89 -5.22
N TRP A 288 -16.01 12.47 -5.70
CA TRP A 288 -14.82 12.73 -4.90
C TRP A 288 -14.92 14.07 -4.15
N LYS A 289 -15.08 14.02 -2.83
CA LYS A 289 -14.97 15.21 -1.98
C LYS A 289 -13.51 15.61 -1.81
N ILE A 290 -13.15 16.80 -2.27
CA ILE A 290 -11.78 17.33 -2.21
C ILE A 290 -11.55 18.16 -0.95
N TRP A 291 -10.30 18.25 -0.51
CA TRP A 291 -9.87 19.03 0.65
C TRP A 291 -9.03 20.26 0.27
N TRP A 292 -9.00 20.60 -1.02
CA TRP A 292 -8.35 21.78 -1.56
C TRP A 292 -9.35 22.56 -2.44
N GLY A 293 -9.01 23.81 -2.78
CA GLY A 293 -9.90 24.68 -3.55
C GLY A 293 -11.21 24.96 -2.81
N ASP A 294 -12.33 24.85 -3.51
CA ASP A 294 -13.67 25.19 -2.99
C ASP A 294 -14.30 24.11 -2.10
N PHE A 295 -13.54 23.05 -1.74
CA PHE A 295 -14.02 21.92 -0.92
C PHE A 295 -15.26 21.19 -1.50
N GLY A 296 -15.46 21.29 -2.81
CA GLY A 296 -16.58 20.70 -3.53
C GLY A 296 -16.46 19.19 -3.79
N TYR A 297 -17.41 18.68 -4.59
CA TYR A 297 -17.34 17.35 -5.17
C TYR A 297 -16.88 17.44 -6.62
N ILE A 298 -15.84 16.67 -6.97
CA ILE A 298 -15.38 16.52 -8.35
C ILE A 298 -15.47 15.08 -8.79
N LYS A 299 -15.39 14.84 -10.10
CA LYS A 299 -15.25 13.49 -10.66
C LYS A 299 -13.77 13.16 -10.82
N TYR A 300 -13.36 11.97 -10.40
CA TYR A 300 -12.03 11.46 -10.70
C TYR A 300 -12.01 10.96 -12.15
N GLN A 301 -11.07 11.46 -12.94
CA GLN A 301 -11.00 11.19 -14.39
C GLN A 301 -10.76 9.71 -14.68
N ASN A 302 -10.00 9.03 -13.83
CA ASN A 302 -9.63 7.63 -14.01
C ASN A 302 -10.51 6.68 -13.18
N TRP A 303 -11.67 7.13 -12.71
CA TRP A 303 -12.63 6.21 -12.09
C TRP A 303 -13.16 5.23 -13.13
N SER A 304 -13.37 3.98 -12.72
CA SER A 304 -13.87 2.92 -13.59
C SER A 304 -15.04 2.18 -12.93
N ILE A 305 -15.95 1.64 -13.75
CA ILE A 305 -17.05 0.77 -13.28
C ILE A 305 -16.53 -0.48 -12.54
N PHE A 306 -15.27 -0.86 -12.76
CA PHE A 306 -14.66 -1.94 -12.01
C PHE A 306 -14.48 -1.61 -10.52
N TRP A 307 -14.41 -0.34 -10.13
CA TRP A 307 -14.30 0.06 -8.72
C TRP A 307 -15.50 -0.40 -7.89
N PRO A 308 -16.76 0.00 -8.19
CA PRO A 308 -17.91 -0.49 -7.45
C PRO A 308 -18.07 -2.01 -7.57
N LEU A 309 -17.80 -2.61 -8.74
CA LEU A 309 -17.91 -4.05 -8.94
C LEU A 309 -16.97 -4.83 -8.01
N PHE A 310 -15.68 -4.48 -7.97
CA PHE A 310 -14.72 -5.14 -7.09
C PHE A 310 -14.96 -4.80 -5.62
N PHE A 311 -15.39 -3.58 -5.32
CA PHE A 311 -15.74 -3.21 -3.95
C PHE A 311 -16.89 -4.07 -3.42
N ILE A 312 -18.03 -4.11 -4.12
CA ILE A 312 -19.19 -4.91 -3.72
C ILE A 312 -18.84 -6.40 -3.68
N SER A 313 -18.18 -6.92 -4.72
CA SER A 313 -17.78 -8.33 -4.78
C SER A 313 -16.84 -8.72 -3.65
N GLY A 314 -15.90 -7.83 -3.30
CA GLY A 314 -14.96 -8.07 -2.21
C GLY A 314 -15.62 -8.00 -0.83
N ILE A 315 -16.56 -7.07 -0.61
CA ILE A 315 -17.37 -7.04 0.62
C ILE A 315 -18.21 -8.32 0.76
N LEU A 316 -18.87 -8.75 -0.31
CA LEU A 316 -19.63 -10.01 -0.31
C LEU A 316 -18.73 -11.23 -0.08
N SER A 317 -17.50 -11.20 -0.60
CA SER A 317 -16.50 -12.26 -0.41
C SER A 317 -16.07 -12.43 1.06
N MET A 318 -16.19 -11.37 1.88
CA MET A 318 -15.95 -11.45 3.32
C MET A 318 -16.98 -12.33 4.04
N LEU A 319 -18.17 -12.52 3.46
CA LEU A 319 -19.24 -13.37 4.01
C LEU A 319 -19.04 -14.86 3.67
N ALA A 320 -18.15 -15.18 2.73
CA ALA A 320 -17.92 -16.55 2.26
C ALA A 320 -17.71 -17.57 3.40
N PRO A 321 -16.95 -17.29 4.48
CA PRO A 321 -16.76 -18.22 5.59
C PRO A 321 -18.05 -18.60 6.33
N PHE A 322 -19.08 -17.73 6.31
CA PHE A 322 -20.34 -17.93 7.01
C PHE A 322 -21.41 -18.63 6.15
N LEU A 323 -21.32 -18.50 4.82
CA LEU A 323 -22.32 -19.03 3.89
C LEU A 323 -22.25 -20.56 3.71
N ILE A 324 -21.11 -21.19 4.01
CA ILE A 324 -20.94 -22.63 3.84
C ILE A 324 -21.03 -23.34 5.20
N LYS A 325 -22.06 -24.19 5.36
CA LYS A 325 -22.25 -25.02 6.56
C LYS A 325 -20.95 -25.78 6.90
N LYS A 326 -20.59 -25.75 8.19
CA LYS A 326 -19.42 -26.37 8.86
C LYS A 326 -19.10 -27.84 8.53
N SER A 327 -19.90 -28.52 7.71
CA SER A 327 -20.08 -29.97 7.83
C SER A 327 -19.07 -30.85 7.11
N LYS A 328 -18.22 -30.39 6.18
CA LYS A 328 -17.22 -31.29 5.56
C LYS A 328 -15.90 -30.60 5.22
N ILE A 329 -14.84 -31.02 5.94
CA ILE A 329 -13.41 -31.03 5.58
C ILE A 329 -12.51 -30.02 6.35
N GLU A 330 -11.55 -30.54 7.13
CA GLU A 330 -10.48 -29.77 7.79
C GLU A 330 -9.66 -28.87 6.85
N LYS A 331 -9.50 -29.25 5.58
CA LYS A 331 -8.88 -28.40 4.55
C LYS A 331 -9.62 -27.06 4.36
N GLN A 332 -10.92 -26.96 4.66
CA GLN A 332 -11.68 -25.70 4.57
C GLN A 332 -11.34 -24.73 5.72
N LYS A 333 -10.99 -25.22 6.92
CA LYS A 333 -10.53 -24.35 8.04
C LYS A 333 -9.28 -23.56 7.68
N LEU A 334 -8.42 -24.12 6.82
CA LEU A 334 -7.18 -23.49 6.37
C LEU A 334 -7.43 -22.30 5.43
N PHE A 335 -8.55 -22.27 4.68
CA PHE A 335 -8.94 -21.15 3.79
C PHE A 335 -9.79 -20.08 4.49
N GLN A 336 -10.59 -20.47 5.49
CA GLN A 336 -11.33 -19.51 6.31
C GLN A 336 -10.40 -18.55 7.04
N SER A 337 -9.25 -19.05 7.47
CA SER A 337 -8.25 -18.32 8.24
C SER A 337 -7.71 -17.08 7.47
N PRO A 338 -7.21 -17.17 6.22
CA PRO A 338 -6.81 -15.99 5.44
C PRO A 338 -7.94 -15.03 5.09
N ILE A 339 -9.14 -15.53 4.78
CA ILE A 339 -10.30 -14.68 4.46
C ILE A 339 -10.63 -13.80 5.67
N ILE A 340 -10.72 -14.38 6.87
CA ILE A 340 -10.99 -13.61 8.10
C ILE A 340 -9.91 -12.55 8.35
N TYR A 341 -8.64 -12.88 8.14
CA TYR A 341 -7.53 -11.91 8.31
C TYR A 341 -7.66 -10.71 7.37
N LEU A 342 -7.87 -10.96 6.07
CA LEU A 342 -8.05 -9.89 5.09
C LEU A 342 -9.35 -9.12 5.30
N SER A 343 -10.43 -9.78 5.72
CA SER A 343 -11.69 -9.12 6.11
C SER A 343 -11.48 -8.14 7.26
N LEU A 344 -10.73 -8.53 8.31
CA LEU A 344 -10.41 -7.64 9.42
C LEU A 344 -9.59 -6.43 8.93
N TRP A 345 -8.61 -6.66 8.06
CA TRP A 345 -7.85 -5.56 7.45
C TRP A 345 -8.77 -4.59 6.69
N ILE A 346 -9.61 -5.10 5.79
CA ILE A 346 -10.53 -4.30 4.98
C ILE A 346 -11.48 -3.50 5.88
N LEU A 347 -12.05 -4.11 6.92
CA LEU A 347 -12.94 -3.41 7.87
C LEU A 347 -12.23 -2.27 8.59
N PHE A 348 -11.09 -2.54 9.22
CA PHE A 348 -10.37 -1.51 9.98
C PHE A 348 -9.84 -0.40 9.06
N CYS A 349 -9.38 -0.74 7.85
CA CYS A 349 -8.93 0.23 6.86
C CYS A 349 -10.09 1.09 6.33
N LEU A 350 -11.26 0.49 6.05
CA LEU A 350 -12.46 1.22 5.66
C LEU A 350 -12.95 2.14 6.78
N SER A 351 -12.97 1.66 8.02
CA SER A 351 -13.30 2.50 9.18
C SER A 351 -12.36 3.69 9.26
N TYR A 352 -11.05 3.48 9.15
CA TYR A 352 -10.07 4.56 9.13
C TYR A 352 -10.31 5.56 7.98
N LEU A 353 -10.47 5.06 6.76
CA LEU A 353 -10.68 5.88 5.57
C LEU A 353 -12.05 6.59 5.55
N ALA A 354 -13.02 6.14 6.35
CA ALA A 354 -14.27 6.86 6.54
C ALA A 354 -14.10 8.15 7.36
N PHE A 355 -13.03 8.30 8.15
CA PHE A 355 -12.78 9.49 8.98
C PHE A 355 -11.73 10.45 8.42
N VAL A 356 -10.95 10.03 7.42
CA VAL A 356 -9.90 10.87 6.83
C VAL A 356 -10.28 11.35 5.43
N PRO A 357 -9.74 12.49 4.97
CA PRO A 357 -9.89 12.93 3.59
C PRO A 357 -9.35 11.86 2.63
N ILE A 358 -10.16 11.50 1.64
CA ILE A 358 -9.86 10.35 0.78
C ILE A 358 -9.19 10.79 -0.51
N SER A 359 -7.95 10.35 -0.74
CA SER A 359 -7.30 10.44 -2.05
C SER A 359 -7.51 9.13 -2.83
N PRO A 360 -7.64 9.13 -4.18
CA PRO A 360 -7.70 7.92 -5.00
C PRO A 360 -6.63 6.90 -4.60
N ARG A 361 -5.38 7.34 -4.45
CA ARG A 361 -4.24 6.47 -4.08
C ARG A 361 -4.40 5.75 -2.74
N TYR A 362 -5.20 6.27 -1.80
CA TYR A 362 -5.42 5.60 -0.51
C TYR A 362 -6.28 4.34 -0.66
N LEU A 363 -7.09 4.27 -1.73
CA LEU A 363 -7.93 3.11 -2.02
C LEU A 363 -7.11 1.87 -2.35
N MET A 364 -5.84 2.00 -2.77
CA MET A 364 -4.95 0.84 -2.97
C MET A 364 -4.80 -0.02 -1.70
N LEU A 365 -4.85 0.61 -0.52
CA LEU A 365 -4.80 -0.10 0.77
C LEU A 365 -6.01 -1.04 0.97
N ILE A 366 -7.12 -0.79 0.28
CA ILE A 366 -8.34 -1.60 0.31
C ILE A 366 -8.39 -2.53 -0.92
N PHE A 367 -8.22 -1.99 -2.12
CA PHE A 367 -8.50 -2.71 -3.37
C PHE A 367 -7.56 -3.90 -3.60
N TYR A 368 -6.26 -3.79 -3.27
CA TYR A 368 -5.35 -4.91 -3.52
C TYR A 368 -5.68 -6.12 -2.61
N PRO A 369 -5.96 -5.92 -1.30
CA PRO A 369 -6.56 -6.96 -0.47
C PRO A 369 -7.91 -7.47 -0.97
N LEU A 370 -8.79 -6.62 -1.53
CA LEU A 370 -10.06 -7.06 -2.11
C LEU A 370 -9.85 -8.01 -3.30
N TYR A 371 -8.91 -7.72 -4.19
CA TYR A 371 -8.62 -8.61 -5.32
C TYR A 371 -8.19 -10.00 -4.84
N ILE A 372 -7.39 -10.07 -3.78
CA ILE A 372 -6.99 -11.33 -3.18
C ILE A 372 -8.19 -12.02 -2.51
N ILE A 373 -9.01 -11.31 -1.72
CA ILE A 373 -10.13 -11.94 -1.01
C ILE A 373 -11.21 -12.47 -1.96
N ILE A 374 -11.46 -11.81 -3.10
CA ILE A 374 -12.37 -12.29 -4.13
C ILE A 374 -11.90 -13.65 -4.66
N THR A 375 -10.61 -13.78 -5.00
CA THR A 375 -10.08 -15.07 -5.49
C THR A 375 -10.13 -16.18 -4.43
N LEU A 376 -9.92 -15.84 -3.16
CA LEU A 376 -10.06 -16.79 -2.04
C LEU A 376 -11.52 -17.24 -1.86
N ALA A 377 -12.48 -16.32 -1.96
CA ALA A 377 -13.89 -16.65 -1.89
C ALA A 377 -14.34 -17.54 -3.06
N ILE A 378 -13.88 -17.26 -4.29
CA ILE A 378 -14.12 -18.13 -5.45
C ILE A 378 -13.59 -19.54 -5.17
N LYS A 379 -12.37 -19.67 -4.64
CA LYS A 379 -11.84 -20.99 -4.23
C LYS A 379 -12.72 -21.68 -3.21
N PHE A 380 -13.17 -20.92 -2.21
CA PHE A 380 -13.93 -21.42 -1.08
C PHE A 380 -15.31 -21.93 -1.51
N ILE A 381 -15.99 -21.20 -2.40
CA ILE A 381 -17.32 -21.53 -2.93
C ILE A 381 -17.25 -22.63 -4.00
N PHE A 382 -16.22 -22.63 -4.86
CA PHE A 382 -16.10 -23.53 -6.01
C PHE A 382 -14.85 -24.44 -5.97
N PRO A 383 -14.63 -25.24 -4.90
CA PRO A 383 -13.38 -25.98 -4.71
C PRO A 383 -13.13 -27.07 -5.76
N LYS A 384 -14.16 -27.56 -6.45
CA LYS A 384 -14.03 -28.61 -7.48
C LYS A 384 -13.51 -28.06 -8.82
N TYR A 385 -13.72 -26.77 -9.10
CA TYR A 385 -13.44 -26.16 -10.40
C TYR A 385 -12.10 -25.43 -10.46
N VAL A 386 -11.58 -25.06 -9.29
CA VAL A 386 -10.25 -24.50 -9.05
C VAL A 386 -9.21 -25.61 -8.90
#